data_AF-A0A0G4LKS0-F1
#
_entry.id   AF-A0A0G4LKS0-F1
#
_cell.length_a   1.000
_cell.length_b   1.000
_cell.length_c   1.000
_cell.angle_alpha   90.00
_cell.angle_beta   90.00
_cell.angle_gamma   90.00
#
_symmetry.space_group_name_H-M   'P 1'
#
loop_
_entity.id
_entity.type
_entity.pdbx_description
1 polymer ?
#
loop_
_entity_poly.entity_id
_entity_poly.type
_entity_poly.pdbx_seq_one_letter_code
_entity_poly.pdbx_strand_id
1 'polypeptide(L)'
;VQFPVSRHRAPFTSTPRRQVQTKTNFVAEVLDYVVNVTVGNPPQEISLTLDLFSYNTWVPDKEECDGNIFLSGCDYGSFDTFSSKTFIRDAVDSFDEFYASGYYVRGDDIRETISVGDTDITNLTMGLGRQTDLSLGRLALGYNASYG
;
A
#
# COMPACT_ATOMS: atom_id res chain seq x y z
N VAL A 1 49.08 8.68 -2.40
CA VAL A 1 49.01 8.08 -3.75
C VAL A 1 47.81 8.71 -4.45
N GLN A 2 48.01 9.45 -5.53
CA GLN A 2 46.95 10.16 -6.25
C GLN A 2 46.74 9.47 -7.60
N PHE A 3 45.53 8.97 -7.86
CA PHE A 3 45.20 8.30 -9.11
C PHE A 3 44.70 9.32 -10.15
N PRO A 4 45.15 9.27 -11.41
CA PRO A 4 44.64 10.13 -12.47
C PRO A 4 43.36 9.51 -13.05
N VAL A 5 42.26 10.26 -13.08
CA VAL A 5 41.05 9.88 -13.81
C VAL A 5 40.93 10.80 -15.03
N SER A 6 41.12 10.24 -16.23
CA SER A 6 40.78 10.89 -17.49
C SER A 6 39.30 10.67 -17.80
N ARG A 7 38.57 11.76 -18.12
CA ARG A 7 37.17 11.69 -18.56
C ARG A 7 37.11 11.57 -20.08
N HIS A 8 36.74 10.40 -20.60
CA HIS A 8 36.23 10.29 -21.96
C HIS A 8 34.73 10.61 -21.97
N ARG A 9 34.34 11.63 -22.76
CA ARG A 9 32.95 12.06 -22.93
C ARG A 9 32.31 11.20 -24.02
N ALA A 10 31.49 10.22 -23.64
CA ALA A 10 30.57 9.58 -24.57
C ALA A 10 29.32 10.46 -24.76
N PRO A 11 28.75 10.56 -25.98
CA PRO A 11 27.51 11.30 -26.20
C PRO A 11 26.36 10.63 -25.43
N PHE A 12 25.71 11.41 -24.56
CA PHE A 12 24.51 10.99 -23.85
C PHE A 12 23.33 10.98 -24.83
N THR A 13 22.90 9.81 -25.29
CA THR A 13 21.60 9.66 -25.94
C THR A 13 20.53 9.48 -24.86
N SER A 14 19.73 10.53 -24.63
CA SER A 14 18.61 10.48 -23.70
C SER A 14 17.46 9.68 -24.30
N THR A 15 17.16 8.50 -23.76
CA THR A 15 15.87 7.84 -23.97
C THR A 15 14.79 8.62 -23.20
N PRO A 16 13.65 8.97 -23.84
CA PRO A 16 12.58 9.64 -23.12
C PRO A 16 11.93 8.64 -22.16
N ARG A 17 12.14 8.85 -20.86
CA ARG A 17 11.43 8.11 -19.80
C ARG A 17 9.97 8.54 -19.86
N ARG A 18 9.08 7.61 -20.24
CA ARG A 18 7.63 7.83 -20.21
C ARG A 18 7.22 8.11 -18.76
N GLN A 19 7.10 9.38 -18.39
CA GLN A 19 6.50 9.79 -17.13
C GLN A 19 5.00 9.71 -17.29
N VAL A 20 4.39 8.63 -16.80
CA VAL A 20 2.97 8.62 -16.49
C VAL A 20 2.82 9.53 -15.29
N GLN A 21 2.31 10.74 -15.51
CA GLN A 21 2.08 11.70 -14.44
C GLN A 21 0.74 11.33 -13.79
N THR A 22 0.78 10.53 -12.73
CA THR A 22 -0.36 10.37 -11.82
C THR A 22 -0.56 11.72 -11.14
N LYS A 23 -1.65 12.41 -11.49
CA LYS A 23 -1.96 13.72 -10.94
C LYS A 23 -2.59 13.53 -9.57
N THR A 24 -1.76 13.36 -8.55
CA THR A 24 -2.21 13.29 -7.16
C THR A 24 -1.97 14.66 -6.51
N ASN A 25 -3.05 15.33 -6.13
CA ASN A 25 -2.99 16.58 -5.39
C ASN A 25 -2.73 16.25 -3.91
N PHE A 26 -1.46 16.11 -3.53
CA PHE A 26 -1.09 16.02 -2.12
C PHE A 26 -1.14 17.43 -1.51
N VAL A 27 -2.24 17.77 -0.83
CA VAL A 27 -2.30 18.97 0.01
C VAL A 27 -1.49 18.65 1.27
N ALA A 28 -0.39 19.38 1.46
CA ALA A 28 0.58 19.11 2.51
C ALA A 28 0.00 19.39 3.91
N GLU A 29 -0.47 18.34 4.58
CA GLU A 29 -0.46 18.26 6.05
C GLU A 29 0.25 16.99 6.56
N VAL A 30 0.49 15.99 5.72
CA VAL A 30 1.40 14.85 5.99
C VAL A 30 2.15 14.49 4.71
N LEU A 31 3.49 14.46 4.75
CA LEU A 31 4.33 13.99 3.65
C LEU A 31 4.45 12.47 3.74
N ASP A 32 3.49 11.75 3.16
CA ASP A 32 3.56 10.29 3.07
C ASP A 32 4.32 9.84 1.82
N TYR A 33 5.21 8.86 2.00
CA TYR A 33 5.76 8.12 0.87
C TYR A 33 4.72 7.10 0.42
N VAL A 34 4.25 7.22 -0.82
CA VAL A 34 3.23 6.32 -1.37
C VAL A 34 3.88 5.34 -2.34
N VAL A 35 3.46 4.08 -2.28
CA VAL A 35 3.91 3.00 -3.17
C VAL A 35 2.72 2.40 -3.91
N ASN A 36 2.86 2.21 -5.21
CA ASN A 36 1.90 1.45 -6.00
C ASN A 36 2.19 -0.04 -5.83
N VAL A 37 1.15 -0.79 -5.53
CA VAL A 37 1.18 -2.24 -5.37
C VAL A 37 0.06 -2.84 -6.19
N THR A 38 0.12 -4.15 -6.40
CA THR A 38 -1.07 -4.90 -6.77
C THR A 38 -1.42 -5.92 -5.71
N VAL A 39 -2.71 -6.18 -5.53
CA VAL A 39 -3.23 -7.09 -4.51
C VAL A 39 -4.17 -8.10 -5.16
N GLY A 40 -4.02 -9.37 -4.78
CA GLY A 40 -4.85 -10.47 -5.25
C GLY A 40 -4.50 -11.05 -6.62
N ASN A 41 -5.29 -12.03 -7.03
CA ASN A 41 -5.16 -12.71 -8.32
C ASN A 41 -6.55 -12.85 -8.99
N PRO A 42 -6.84 -12.13 -10.10
CA PRO A 42 -5.94 -11.27 -10.85
C PRO A 42 -5.49 -10.02 -10.06
N PRO A 43 -4.32 -9.43 -10.39
CA PRO A 43 -3.78 -8.27 -9.68
C PRO A 43 -4.71 -7.04 -9.75
N GLN A 44 -4.95 -6.40 -8.61
CA GLN A 44 -5.72 -5.16 -8.47
C GLN A 44 -4.82 -4.01 -8.02
N GLU A 45 -4.79 -2.91 -8.76
CA GLU A 45 -3.92 -1.75 -8.51
C GLU A 45 -4.39 -0.94 -7.30
N ILE A 46 -3.52 -0.76 -6.32
CA ILE A 46 -3.78 0.02 -5.10
C ILE A 46 -2.53 0.84 -4.76
N SER A 47 -2.70 2.07 -4.29
CA SER A 47 -1.60 2.84 -3.71
C SER A 47 -1.68 2.80 -2.18
N LEU A 48 -0.56 2.56 -1.52
CA LEU A 48 -0.48 2.46 -0.06
C LEU A 48 0.55 3.45 0.48
N THR A 49 0.31 3.97 1.68
CA THR A 49 1.34 4.69 2.44
C THR A 49 2.38 3.68 2.92
N LEU A 50 3.66 3.98 2.67
CA LEU A 50 4.79 3.24 3.19
C LEU A 50 5.02 3.64 4.65
N ASP A 51 4.83 2.70 5.57
CA ASP A 51 5.02 2.93 7.00
C ASP A 51 6.15 2.06 7.54
N LEU A 52 7.20 2.70 8.04
CA LEU A 52 8.39 2.04 8.59
C LEU A 52 8.27 1.75 10.10
N PHE A 53 7.20 2.21 10.75
CA PHE A 53 6.99 2.14 12.20
C PHE A 53 5.81 1.23 12.58
N SER A 54 4.75 1.18 11.77
CA SER A 54 3.65 0.21 11.96
C SER A 54 4.08 -1.22 11.60
N TYR A 55 3.38 -2.20 12.14
CA TYR A 55 3.69 -3.62 11.98
C TYR A 55 2.67 -4.39 11.10
N ASN A 56 1.42 -3.93 10.96
CA ASN A 56 0.47 -4.59 10.05
C ASN A 56 0.25 -3.80 8.75
N THR A 57 0.31 -4.54 7.64
CA THR A 57 -0.15 -4.06 6.34
C THR A 57 -1.67 -4.16 6.29
N TRP A 58 -2.34 -3.22 5.64
CA TRP A 58 -3.78 -3.30 5.39
C TRP A 58 -4.19 -2.57 4.12
N VAL A 59 -5.31 -3.01 3.52
CA VAL A 59 -5.89 -2.43 2.29
C VAL A 59 -7.35 -2.04 2.51
N PRO A 60 -7.85 -0.98 1.85
CA PRO A 60 -9.26 -0.60 1.91
C PRO A 60 -10.16 -1.66 1.25
N ASP A 61 -11.27 -2.02 1.87
CA ASP A 61 -12.27 -2.92 1.29
C ASP A 61 -13.14 -2.18 0.26
N LYS A 62 -13.20 -2.70 -0.97
CA LYS A 62 -14.04 -2.14 -2.04
C LYS A 62 -15.52 -2.13 -1.66
N GLU A 63 -16.02 -3.15 -0.94
CA GLU A 63 -17.44 -3.22 -0.58
C GLU A 63 -17.90 -1.99 0.20
N GLU A 64 -17.00 -1.43 1.00
CA GLU A 64 -17.31 -0.34 1.92
C GLU A 64 -17.08 1.05 1.27
N CYS A 65 -16.32 1.10 0.17
CA CYS A 65 -16.14 2.30 -0.65
C CYS A 65 -17.42 2.76 -1.34
N ASP A 66 -18.29 1.82 -1.70
CA ASP A 66 -19.49 2.08 -2.49
C ASP A 66 -20.66 2.49 -1.56
N GLY A 67 -20.61 3.73 -1.06
CA GLY A 67 -21.79 4.39 -0.44
C GLY A 67 -21.61 4.99 0.95
N ASN A 68 -20.42 4.91 1.55
CA ASN A 68 -20.15 5.49 2.86
C ASN A 68 -19.30 6.78 2.78
N ILE A 69 -19.91 7.92 3.09
CA ILE A 69 -19.25 9.24 3.20
C ILE A 69 -18.18 9.31 4.31
N PHE A 70 -18.11 8.30 5.19
CA PHE A 70 -17.11 8.21 6.25
C PHE A 70 -15.84 7.45 5.83
N LEU A 71 -15.84 6.83 4.64
CA LEU A 71 -14.69 6.08 4.13
C LEU A 71 -13.97 6.90 3.08
N SER A 72 -12.91 7.59 3.51
CA SER A 72 -12.00 8.34 2.65
C SER A 72 -10.98 7.46 1.92
N GLY A 73 -10.94 6.15 2.22
CA GLY A 73 -9.83 5.23 1.89
C GLY A 73 -9.70 4.77 0.44
N CYS A 74 -10.61 5.13 -0.46
CA CYS A 74 -10.75 4.44 -1.76
C CYS A 74 -10.27 5.27 -2.96
N ASP A 75 -9.95 6.55 -2.74
CA ASP A 75 -9.50 7.48 -3.78
C ASP A 75 -8.23 7.00 -4.51
N TYR A 76 -7.47 6.12 -3.86
CA TYR A 76 -6.19 5.60 -4.33
C TYR A 76 -6.22 4.09 -4.60
N GLY A 77 -7.41 3.53 -4.77
CA GLY A 77 -7.64 2.10 -5.01
C GLY A 77 -8.16 1.39 -3.76
N SER A 78 -8.92 0.33 -4.00
CA SER A 78 -9.48 -0.55 -2.98
C SER A 78 -9.48 -1.98 -3.48
N PHE A 79 -9.51 -2.92 -2.53
CA PHE A 79 -9.43 -4.34 -2.83
C PHE A 79 -10.82 -4.96 -2.93
N ASP A 80 -11.15 -5.48 -4.12
CA ASP A 80 -12.33 -6.29 -4.37
C ASP A 80 -12.06 -7.75 -4.01
N THR A 81 -12.57 -8.15 -2.85
CA THR A 81 -12.42 -9.51 -2.33
C THR A 81 -13.07 -10.57 -3.23
N PHE A 82 -14.15 -10.24 -3.96
CA PHE A 82 -14.85 -11.20 -4.83
C PHE A 82 -14.14 -11.44 -6.15
N SER A 83 -13.34 -10.49 -6.60
CA SER A 83 -12.59 -10.63 -7.84
C SER A 83 -11.32 -11.47 -7.68
N SER A 84 -10.77 -11.56 -6.46
CA SER A 84 -9.54 -12.32 -6.19
C SER A 84 -9.81 -13.80 -5.92
N LYS A 85 -9.03 -14.67 -6.58
CA LYS A 85 -9.05 -16.14 -6.42
C LYS A 85 -8.16 -16.63 -5.28
N THR A 86 -7.30 -15.77 -4.76
CA THR A 86 -6.33 -16.09 -3.70
C THR A 86 -6.74 -15.51 -2.35
N PHE A 87 -7.90 -14.86 -2.28
CA PHE A 87 -8.43 -14.26 -1.07
C PHE A 87 -8.77 -15.33 -0.04
N ILE A 88 -8.26 -15.14 1.17
CA ILE A 88 -8.62 -15.93 2.34
C ILE A 88 -8.97 -14.97 3.47
N ARG A 89 -10.18 -15.10 4.02
CA ARG A 89 -10.57 -14.43 5.26
C ARG A 89 -10.26 -15.35 6.43
N ASP A 90 -9.36 -14.95 7.30
CA ASP A 90 -8.97 -15.74 8.48
C ASP A 90 -9.91 -15.46 9.66
N ALA A 91 -10.27 -14.19 9.89
CA ALA A 91 -11.19 -13.79 10.95
C ALA A 91 -11.96 -12.51 10.58
N VAL A 92 -13.19 -12.39 11.11
CA VAL A 92 -14.10 -11.25 10.89
C VAL A 92 -14.00 -10.30 12.08
N ASP A 93 -14.00 -8.99 11.82
CA ASP A 93 -13.95 -7.92 12.84
C ASP A 93 -12.76 -8.07 13.82
N SER A 94 -11.64 -8.61 13.34
CA SER A 94 -10.45 -8.94 14.15
C SER A 94 -9.27 -7.99 13.93
N PHE A 95 -9.31 -7.18 12.88
CA PHE A 95 -8.28 -6.20 12.56
C PHE A 95 -8.68 -4.81 13.11
N ASP A 96 -7.83 -4.20 13.94
CA ASP A 96 -8.01 -2.83 14.43
C ASP A 96 -6.63 -2.16 14.64
N GLU A 97 -6.43 -0.96 14.11
CA GLU A 97 -5.29 -0.10 14.43
C GLU A 97 -5.74 1.31 14.79
N PHE A 98 -5.12 1.86 15.84
CA PHE A 98 -5.28 3.26 16.26
C PHE A 98 -3.93 3.97 16.20
N TYR A 99 -3.90 5.10 15.52
CA TYR A 99 -2.70 5.88 15.32
C TYR A 99 -2.61 7.02 16.34
N ALA A 100 -1.39 7.46 16.65
CA ALA A 100 -1.15 8.55 17.62
C ALA A 100 -1.82 9.88 17.20
N SER A 101 -2.10 10.07 15.92
CA SER A 101 -2.86 11.20 15.38
C SER A 101 -4.35 11.16 15.69
N GLY A 102 -4.88 10.04 16.18
CA GLY A 102 -6.30 9.80 16.42
C GLY A 102 -7.03 9.12 15.25
N TYR A 103 -6.36 8.94 14.10
CA TYR A 103 -6.89 8.16 12.97
C TYR A 103 -6.97 6.68 13.32
N TYR A 104 -7.81 5.93 12.61
CA TYR A 104 -8.01 4.50 12.86
C TYR A 104 -8.39 3.71 11.61
N VAL A 105 -8.27 2.39 11.71
CA VAL A 105 -8.84 1.44 10.75
C VAL A 105 -9.35 0.19 11.48
N ARG A 106 -10.51 -0.31 11.08
CA ARG A 106 -11.10 -1.57 11.54
C ARG A 106 -11.52 -2.46 10.38
N GLY A 107 -11.50 -3.77 10.59
CA GLY A 107 -12.09 -4.76 9.69
C GLY A 107 -11.60 -6.16 10.00
N ASP A 108 -11.20 -6.89 8.96
CA ASP A 108 -10.97 -8.34 9.03
C ASP A 108 -9.50 -8.70 8.88
N ASP A 109 -9.05 -9.78 9.53
CA ASP A 109 -7.76 -10.38 9.21
C ASP A 109 -7.89 -11.28 7.98
N ILE A 110 -7.03 -11.04 6.99
CA ILE A 110 -7.03 -11.74 5.72
C ILE A 110 -5.62 -12.23 5.36
N ARG A 111 -5.56 -13.19 4.43
CA ARG A 111 -4.34 -13.55 3.71
C ARG A 111 -4.53 -13.33 2.22
N GLU A 112 -3.54 -12.70 1.61
CA GLU A 112 -3.56 -12.39 0.19
C GLU A 112 -2.14 -12.32 -0.40
N THR A 113 -2.04 -12.22 -1.72
CA THR A 113 -0.80 -11.88 -2.44
C THR A 113 -0.73 -10.38 -2.65
N ILE A 114 0.39 -9.78 -2.26
CA ILE A 114 0.74 -8.40 -2.62
C ILE A 114 1.98 -8.42 -3.50
N SER A 115 1.97 -7.64 -4.58
CA SER A 115 3.12 -7.48 -5.47
C SER A 115 3.63 -6.05 -5.43
N VAL A 116 4.95 -5.91 -5.29
CA VAL A 116 5.66 -4.63 -5.31
C VAL A 116 6.76 -4.70 -6.36
N GLY A 117 6.59 -3.99 -7.47
CA GLY A 117 7.46 -4.13 -8.64
C GLY A 117 7.41 -5.55 -9.20
N ASP A 118 8.56 -6.21 -9.29
CA ASP A 118 8.70 -7.58 -9.83
C ASP A 118 8.67 -8.66 -8.73
N THR A 119 8.31 -8.29 -7.50
CA THR A 119 8.33 -9.20 -6.34
C THR A 119 6.93 -9.46 -5.83
N ASP A 120 6.58 -10.74 -5.71
CA ASP A 120 5.33 -11.21 -5.12
C ASP A 120 5.58 -11.70 -3.69
N ILE A 121 4.75 -11.23 -2.76
CA ILE A 121 4.67 -11.73 -1.39
C ILE A 121 3.34 -12.45 -1.27
N THR A 122 3.38 -13.78 -1.31
CA THR A 122 2.18 -14.62 -1.25
C THR A 122 1.81 -14.96 0.19
N ASN A 123 0.51 -15.15 0.42
CA ASN A 123 -0.02 -15.56 1.73
C ASN A 123 0.37 -14.61 2.87
N LEU A 124 0.46 -13.31 2.57
CA LEU A 124 0.75 -12.27 3.54
C LEU A 124 -0.49 -12.07 4.42
N THR A 125 -0.33 -12.20 5.74
CA THR A 125 -1.36 -11.78 6.70
C THR A 125 -1.42 -10.27 6.76
N MET A 126 -2.62 -9.71 6.60
CA MET A 126 -2.87 -8.27 6.52
C MET A 126 -4.32 -7.96 6.89
N GLY A 127 -4.60 -6.69 7.16
CA GLY A 127 -5.95 -6.20 7.40
C GLY A 127 -6.73 -5.90 6.12
N LEU A 128 -8.01 -6.23 6.11
CA LEU A 128 -9.00 -5.69 5.19
C LEU A 128 -9.76 -4.57 5.91
N GLY A 129 -9.42 -3.33 5.59
CA GLY A 129 -9.96 -2.13 6.23
C GLY A 129 -11.38 -1.83 5.75
N ARG A 130 -12.37 -2.17 6.58
CA ARG A 130 -13.80 -1.98 6.33
C ARG A 130 -14.34 -0.66 6.88
N GLN A 131 -13.65 -0.08 7.86
CA GLN A 131 -13.98 1.22 8.44
C GLN A 131 -12.71 2.00 8.76
N THR A 132 -12.50 3.18 8.15
CA THR A 132 -11.33 4.03 8.41
C THR A 132 -11.61 5.48 8.06
N ASP A 133 -10.91 6.40 8.72
CA ASP A 133 -10.86 7.82 8.40
C ASP A 133 -9.56 8.22 7.66
N LEU A 134 -8.73 7.25 7.29
CA LEU A 134 -7.55 7.42 6.44
C LEU A 134 -7.88 7.31 4.96
N SER A 135 -7.20 8.10 4.14
CA SER A 135 -7.40 8.12 2.68
C SER A 135 -6.66 7.03 1.91
N LEU A 136 -5.69 6.37 2.54
CA LEU A 136 -4.81 5.37 1.94
C LEU A 136 -4.70 4.18 2.89
N GLY A 137 -4.62 2.98 2.32
CA GLY A 137 -4.12 1.80 3.03
C GLY A 137 -2.63 1.94 3.37
N ARG A 138 -2.06 0.92 4.01
CA ARG A 138 -0.69 0.99 4.53
C ARG A 138 0.10 -0.27 4.21
N LEU A 139 1.31 -0.08 3.67
CA LEU A 139 2.34 -1.10 3.58
C LEU A 139 3.30 -0.93 4.76
N ALA A 140 3.15 -1.79 5.76
CA ALA A 140 3.93 -1.74 6.99
C ALA A 140 5.21 -2.57 6.84
N LEU A 141 6.36 -1.95 7.12
CA LEU A 141 7.68 -2.56 7.14
C LEU A 141 8.33 -2.49 8.53
N GLY A 142 7.57 -2.11 9.56
CA GLY A 142 8.05 -2.05 10.92
C GLY A 142 8.41 -3.43 11.47
N TYR A 143 9.11 -3.42 12.59
CA TYR A 143 9.56 -4.65 13.23
C TYR A 143 8.36 -5.50 13.64
N ASN A 144 8.38 -6.78 13.26
CA ASN A 144 7.37 -7.72 13.71
C ASN A 144 7.53 -7.97 15.21
N ALA A 145 6.77 -7.23 16.03
CA ALA A 145 6.70 -7.41 17.47
C ALA A 145 5.69 -8.51 17.87
N SER A 146 5.53 -9.55 17.06
CA SER A 146 4.76 -10.75 17.42
C SER A 146 5.27 -11.27 18.77
N TYR A 147 4.47 -11.07 19.82
CA TYR A 147 4.60 -11.87 21.03
C TYR A 147 4.23 -13.31 20.63
N GLY A 148 5.18 -14.23 20.82
CA GLY A 148 4.94 -15.66 20.69
C GLY A 148 4.07 -16.23 21.80
#